data_AF-A0A4P7DXI5-F1
#
_entry.id   AF-A0A4P7DXI5-F1
#
_cell.length_a   1.000
_cell.length_b   1.000
_cell.length_c   1.000
_cell.angle_alpha   90.00
_cell.angle_beta   90.00
_cell.angle_gamma   90.00
#
_symmetry.space_group_name_H-M   'P 1'
#
loop_
_entity.id
_entity.type
_entity.pdbx_description
1 polymer ?
#
loop_
_entity_poly.entity_id
_entity_poly.type
_entity_poly.pdbx_seq_one_letter_code
_entity_poly.pdbx_strand_id
1 'polypeptide(L)'
;MENRYVSKQERISQDFQWVERLSVLMDSRFRIGNFKFGLDPILNFIPFAGQAATLIISLVLVTVMYRNGASGKLTIKMLLNVTYDAILGSIPLLGNIFDFFNKANEKNIKLLREHYYENKHQGSGVGILLTIGIILFAFVLVFLFLMYALTLWLIGLIF
;
A
#
# COMPACT_ATOMS: atom_id res chain seq x y z
N MET A 1 -7.17 -20.00 -31.64
CA MET A 1 -6.62 -19.78 -30.28
C MET A 1 -6.30 -18.31 -30.00
N GLU A 2 -6.13 -17.48 -31.04
CA GLU A 2 -5.85 -16.03 -30.98
C GLU A 2 -6.96 -15.17 -30.32
N ASN A 3 -8.24 -15.53 -30.54
CA ASN A 3 -9.40 -14.80 -29.99
C ASN A 3 -9.44 -14.73 -28.44
N ARG A 4 -8.85 -15.71 -27.74
CA ARG A 4 -8.87 -15.76 -26.27
C ARG A 4 -7.84 -14.80 -25.65
N TYR A 5 -6.74 -14.54 -26.36
CA TYR A 5 -5.69 -13.61 -25.93
C TYR A 5 -6.12 -12.15 -26.10
N VAL A 6 -6.73 -11.81 -27.25
CA VAL A 6 -7.27 -10.46 -27.50
C VAL A 6 -8.32 -10.08 -26.46
N SER A 7 -9.27 -10.99 -26.16
CA SER A 7 -10.31 -10.74 -25.14
C SER A 7 -9.77 -10.53 -23.72
N LYS A 8 -8.64 -11.15 -23.37
CA LYS A 8 -7.99 -11.00 -22.06
C LYS A 8 -7.22 -9.68 -22.00
N GLN A 9 -6.49 -9.34 -23.06
CA GLN A 9 -5.77 -8.07 -23.19
C GLN A 9 -6.73 -6.86 -23.14
N GLU A 10 -7.89 -7.00 -23.77
CA GLU A 10 -8.93 -5.98 -23.87
C GLU A 10 -9.71 -5.82 -22.54
N ARG A 11 -9.95 -6.91 -21.80
CA ARG A 11 -10.47 -6.82 -20.41
C ARG A 11 -9.47 -6.17 -19.46
N ILE A 12 -8.19 -6.55 -19.57
CA ILE A 12 -7.10 -5.97 -18.77
C ILE A 12 -6.98 -4.47 -19.02
N SER A 13 -7.11 -4.01 -20.27
CA SER A 13 -7.04 -2.59 -20.60
C SER A 13 -8.28 -1.82 -20.13
N GLN A 14 -9.47 -2.42 -20.18
CA GLN A 14 -10.68 -1.84 -19.57
C GLN A 14 -10.59 -1.75 -18.04
N ASP A 15 -10.08 -2.80 -17.39
CA ASP A 15 -9.81 -2.81 -15.95
C ASP A 15 -8.74 -1.79 -15.57
N PHE A 16 -7.77 -1.50 -16.44
CA PHE A 16 -6.76 -0.49 -16.18
C PHE A 16 -7.33 0.94 -16.32
N GLN A 17 -8.22 1.19 -17.28
CA GLN A 17 -8.80 2.51 -17.51
C GLN A 17 -9.65 3.02 -16.34
N TRP A 18 -10.42 2.17 -15.66
CA TRP A 18 -11.17 2.63 -14.49
C TRP A 18 -10.25 2.97 -13.32
N VAL A 19 -9.16 2.20 -13.12
CA VAL A 19 -8.14 2.48 -12.11
C VAL A 19 -7.45 3.81 -12.38
N GLU A 20 -7.10 4.08 -13.64
CA GLU A 20 -6.47 5.34 -14.05
C GLU A 20 -7.43 6.52 -13.86
N ARG A 21 -8.72 6.37 -14.17
CA ARG A 21 -9.74 7.38 -13.87
C ARG A 21 -9.95 7.57 -12.36
N LEU A 22 -9.95 6.49 -11.58
CA LEU A 22 -10.06 6.55 -10.13
C LEU A 22 -8.87 7.30 -9.54
N SER A 23 -7.66 7.04 -10.06
CA SER A 23 -6.44 7.76 -9.70
C SER A 23 -6.55 9.24 -10.00
N VAL A 24 -6.96 9.61 -11.21
CA VAL A 24 -7.08 11.01 -11.61
C VAL A 24 -8.14 11.72 -10.79
N LEU A 25 -9.26 11.05 -10.48
CA LEU A 25 -10.26 11.58 -9.56
C LEU A 25 -9.69 11.75 -8.16
N MET A 26 -8.91 10.80 -7.64
CA MET A 26 -8.26 10.95 -6.34
C MET A 26 -7.24 12.08 -6.34
N ASP A 27 -6.42 12.23 -7.39
CA ASP A 27 -5.37 13.23 -7.48
C ASP A 27 -5.94 14.66 -7.65
N SER A 28 -6.99 14.79 -8.49
CA SER A 28 -7.72 16.05 -8.70
C SER A 28 -8.57 16.50 -7.50
N ARG A 29 -8.89 15.60 -6.55
CA ARG A 29 -9.70 15.89 -5.36
C ARG A 29 -8.97 16.63 -4.24
N PHE A 30 -7.68 16.99 -4.41
CA PHE A 30 -6.90 17.54 -3.29
C PHE A 30 -6.24 18.90 -3.43
N ARG A 31 -6.43 19.65 -4.52
CA ARG A 31 -5.93 21.03 -4.56
C ARG A 31 -6.84 22.00 -5.32
N ILE A 32 -7.55 22.83 -4.56
CA ILE A 32 -7.88 24.22 -4.90
C ILE A 32 -7.79 25.05 -3.60
N GLY A 33 -6.66 25.76 -3.43
CA GLY A 33 -6.45 26.65 -2.26
C GLY A 33 -6.56 25.97 -0.88
N ASN A 34 -7.08 26.71 0.11
CA ASN A 34 -7.25 26.29 1.53
C ASN A 34 -8.51 25.46 1.83
N PHE A 35 -9.29 25.03 0.83
CA PHE A 35 -10.52 24.26 1.06
C PHE A 35 -10.56 22.97 0.21
N LYS A 36 -10.76 21.84 0.88
CA LYS A 36 -10.97 20.52 0.25
C LYS A 36 -12.47 20.29 0.04
N PHE A 37 -12.90 20.07 -1.20
CA PHE A 37 -14.25 19.61 -1.52
C PHE A 37 -14.20 18.22 -2.17
N GLY A 38 -14.72 17.22 -1.46
CA GLY A 38 -14.85 15.84 -1.95
C GLY A 38 -15.61 14.91 -0.99
N LEU A 39 -16.82 14.53 -1.42
CA LEU A 39 -17.80 13.54 -0.92
C LEU A 39 -18.48 13.65 0.46
N ASP A 40 -18.12 14.56 1.35
CA ASP A 40 -19.13 15.23 2.19
C ASP A 40 -18.47 16.25 3.12
N PRO A 41 -19.11 17.41 3.39
CA PRO A 41 -18.77 18.28 4.52
C PRO A 41 -18.69 17.53 5.88
N ILE A 42 -19.31 16.35 5.98
CA ILE A 42 -19.30 15.44 7.14
C ILE A 42 -17.91 14.83 7.40
N LEU A 43 -17.13 14.53 6.35
CA LEU A 43 -15.78 13.95 6.47
C LEU A 43 -14.77 14.92 7.11
N ASN A 44 -15.03 16.23 7.04
CA ASN A 44 -14.22 17.25 7.73
C ASN A 44 -14.55 17.35 9.23
N PHE A 45 -15.67 16.77 9.68
CA PHE A 45 -16.10 16.78 11.08
C PHE A 45 -15.51 15.60 11.89
N ILE A 46 -15.05 14.55 11.20
CA ILE A 46 -14.55 13.33 11.83
C ILE A 46 -13.04 13.24 11.58
N PRO A 47 -12.20 13.44 12.62
CA PRO A 47 -10.77 13.19 12.48
C PRO A 47 -10.56 11.74 12.01
N PHE A 48 -9.54 11.50 11.18
CA PHE A 48 -9.20 10.18 10.61
C PHE A 48 -10.14 9.63 9.50
N ALA A 49 -11.30 10.22 9.23
CA ALA A 49 -12.23 9.67 8.22
C ALA A 49 -11.67 9.69 6.79
N GLY A 50 -10.88 10.72 6.45
CA GLY A 50 -10.12 10.75 5.19
C GLY A 50 -9.07 9.64 5.07
N GLN A 51 -8.51 9.15 6.18
CA GLN A 51 -7.54 8.05 6.18
C GLN A 51 -8.25 6.72 5.91
N ALA A 52 -9.37 6.49 6.58
CA ALA A 52 -10.19 5.30 6.38
C ALA A 52 -10.67 5.18 4.92
N ALA A 53 -11.15 6.29 4.34
CA ALA A 53 -11.60 6.32 2.95
C ALA A 53 -10.47 5.95 1.97
N THR A 54 -9.28 6.53 2.14
CA THR A 54 -8.15 6.23 1.25
C THR A 54 -7.66 4.79 1.39
N LEU A 55 -7.57 4.28 2.61
CA LEU A 55 -7.22 2.88 2.89
C LEU A 55 -8.20 1.89 2.26
N ILE A 56 -9.51 2.16 2.40
CA ILE A 56 -10.57 1.34 1.79
C ILE A 56 -10.40 1.31 0.27
N ILE A 57 -10.15 2.46 -0.37
CA ILE A 57 -9.96 2.52 -1.82
C ILE A 57 -8.73 1.72 -2.24
N SER A 58 -7.61 1.86 -1.54
CA SER A 58 -6.39 1.10 -1.82
C SER A 58 -6.63 -0.41 -1.71
N LEU A 59 -7.36 -0.86 -0.67
CA LEU A 59 -7.68 -2.28 -0.46
C LEU A 59 -8.64 -2.82 -1.52
N VAL A 60 -9.66 -2.04 -1.90
CA VAL A 60 -10.56 -2.38 -3.01
C VAL A 60 -9.77 -2.55 -4.29
N LEU A 61 -8.85 -1.62 -4.60
CA LEU A 61 -8.00 -1.72 -5.78
C LEU A 61 -7.20 -3.03 -5.78
N VAL A 62 -6.49 -3.33 -4.69
CA VAL A 62 -5.72 -4.59 -4.58
C VAL A 62 -6.62 -5.81 -4.77
N THR A 63 -7.81 -5.80 -4.15
CA THR A 63 -8.76 -6.93 -4.21
C THR A 63 -9.31 -7.15 -5.62
N VAL A 64 -9.71 -6.08 -6.30
CA VAL A 64 -10.23 -6.15 -7.68
C VAL A 64 -9.14 -6.66 -8.62
N MET A 65 -7.92 -6.14 -8.51
CA MET A 65 -6.82 -6.55 -9.38
C MET A 65 -6.39 -8.00 -9.12
N TYR A 66 -6.40 -8.46 -7.87
CA TYR A 66 -6.17 -9.86 -7.54
C TYR A 66 -7.21 -10.78 -8.20
N ARG A 67 -8.50 -10.42 -8.14
CA ARG A 67 -9.58 -11.18 -8.79
C ARG A 67 -9.49 -11.16 -10.31
N ASN A 68 -8.94 -10.09 -10.89
CA ASN A 68 -8.71 -9.94 -12.33
C ASN A 68 -7.37 -10.54 -12.81
N GLY A 69 -6.72 -11.35 -11.98
CA GLY A 69 -5.56 -12.14 -12.38
C GLY A 69 -4.22 -11.39 -12.34
N ALA A 70 -4.13 -10.31 -11.57
CA ALA A 70 -2.84 -9.74 -11.20
C ALA A 70 -1.96 -10.80 -10.51
N SER A 71 -0.67 -10.80 -10.83
CA SER A 71 0.26 -11.74 -10.21
C SER A 71 0.32 -11.59 -8.68
N GLY A 72 0.63 -12.70 -7.98
CA GLY A 72 0.80 -12.68 -6.53
C GLY A 72 1.94 -11.75 -6.08
N LYS A 73 3.02 -11.66 -6.88
CA LYS A 73 4.14 -10.74 -6.61
C LYS A 73 3.72 -9.27 -6.69
N LEU A 74 2.94 -8.88 -7.70
CA LEU A 74 2.35 -7.54 -7.79
C LEU A 74 1.44 -7.26 -6.59
N THR A 75 0.53 -8.18 -6.29
CA THR A 75 -0.45 -8.04 -5.19
C THR A 75 0.24 -7.80 -3.85
N ILE A 76 1.28 -8.58 -3.54
CA ILE A 76 2.06 -8.42 -2.30
C ILE A 76 2.77 -7.06 -2.27
N LYS A 77 3.37 -6.61 -3.38
CA LYS A 77 4.02 -5.28 -3.43
C LYS A 77 3.02 -4.16 -3.21
N MET A 78 1.83 -4.25 -3.80
CA MET A 78 0.79 -3.24 -3.60
C MET A 78 0.32 -3.21 -2.14
N LEU A 79 0.14 -4.37 -1.53
CA LEU A 79 -0.24 -4.48 -0.12
C LEU A 79 0.84 -3.91 0.81
N LEU A 80 2.13 -4.13 0.51
CA LEU A 80 3.23 -3.56 1.28
C LEU A 80 3.25 -2.04 1.26
N ASN A 81 2.98 -1.41 0.11
CA ASN A 81 2.87 0.04 0.04
C ASN A 81 1.72 0.54 0.94
N VAL A 82 0.54 -0.09 0.86
CA VAL A 82 -0.62 0.28 1.70
C VAL A 82 -0.29 0.14 3.18
N THR A 83 0.32 -0.98 3.59
CA THR A 83 0.70 -1.21 4.99
C THR A 83 1.75 -0.22 5.46
N TYR A 84 2.77 0.06 4.65
CA TYR A 84 3.83 1.01 5.00
C TYR A 84 3.27 2.42 5.18
N ASP A 85 2.43 2.87 4.25
CA ASP A 85 1.85 4.20 4.30
C ASP A 85 0.79 4.30 5.43
N ALA A 86 0.09 3.21 5.77
CA ALA A 86 -0.77 3.15 6.95
C ALA A 86 0.00 3.28 8.28
N ILE A 87 1.15 2.61 8.39
CA ILE A 87 2.04 2.73 9.55
C ILE A 87 2.55 4.17 9.67
N LEU A 88 3.05 4.76 8.58
CA LEU A 88 3.54 6.14 8.58
C LEU A 88 2.43 7.15 8.88
N GLY A 89 1.25 6.96 8.28
CA GLY A 89 0.08 7.81 8.49
C GLY A 89 -0.48 7.75 9.91
N SER A 90 -0.19 6.69 10.66
CA SER A 90 -0.58 6.56 12.07
C SER A 90 0.27 7.41 13.02
N ILE A 91 1.40 7.96 12.56
CA ILE A 91 2.32 8.76 13.39
C ILE A 91 1.82 10.22 13.41
N PRO A 92 1.30 10.74 14.54
CA PRO A 92 0.69 12.07 14.62
C PRO A 92 1.65 13.23 14.34
N LEU A 93 2.96 12.97 14.46
CA LEU A 93 4.03 13.97 14.32
C LEU A 93 4.54 14.15 12.87
N LEU A 94 4.14 13.29 11.93
CA LEU A 94 4.65 13.34 10.54
C LEU A 94 3.87 14.26 9.59
N GLY A 95 2.97 15.11 10.10
CA GLY A 95 2.47 16.31 9.41
C GLY A 95 1.96 16.09 7.98
N ASN A 96 0.63 16.01 7.82
CA ASN A 96 -0.10 15.74 6.57
C ASN A 96 -0.23 14.26 6.24
N ILE A 97 -0.92 13.55 7.13
CA ILE A 97 -1.35 12.17 6.94
C ILE A 97 -2.00 11.97 5.55
N PHE A 98 -2.78 12.95 5.11
CA PHE A 98 -3.42 12.95 3.81
C PHE A 98 -2.45 12.86 2.61
N ASP A 99 -1.32 13.58 2.65
CA ASP A 99 -0.33 13.61 1.56
C ASP A 99 0.43 12.29 1.43
N PHE A 100 0.64 11.58 2.55
CA PHE A 100 1.29 10.28 2.57
C PHE A 100 0.47 9.17 1.91
N PHE A 101 -0.85 9.16 2.13
CA PHE A 101 -1.70 8.11 1.57
C PHE A 101 -1.94 8.26 0.06
N ASN A 102 -1.97 9.49 -0.47
CA ASN A 102 -2.03 9.69 -1.93
C ASN A 102 -0.81 9.11 -2.64
N LYS A 103 0.38 9.30 -2.06
CA LYS A 103 1.63 8.70 -2.54
C LYS A 103 1.58 7.15 -2.57
N ALA A 104 0.84 6.52 -1.66
CA ALA A 104 0.63 5.07 -1.65
C ALA A 104 -0.08 4.58 -2.90
N ASN A 105 -1.18 5.25 -3.24
CA ASN A 105 -2.01 4.91 -4.39
C ASN A 105 -1.26 5.12 -5.70
N GLU A 106 -0.55 6.24 -5.84
CA GLU A 106 0.29 6.51 -7.01
C GLU A 106 1.33 5.40 -7.24
N LYS A 107 2.03 4.96 -6.18
CA LYS A 107 2.99 3.84 -6.26
C LYS A 107 2.30 2.56 -6.73
N ASN A 108 1.10 2.26 -6.23
CA ASN A 108 0.35 1.06 -6.60
C ASN A 108 -0.12 1.08 -8.05
N ILE A 109 -0.55 2.25 -8.54
CA ILE A 109 -0.94 2.43 -9.94
C ILE A 109 0.27 2.32 -10.87
N LYS A 110 1.42 2.86 -10.45
CA LYS A 110 2.68 2.64 -11.17
C LYS A 110 3.04 1.15 -11.26
N LEU A 111 2.93 0.41 -10.16
CA LEU A 111 3.17 -1.04 -10.15
C LEU A 111 2.22 -1.80 -11.08
N LEU A 112 0.94 -1.40 -11.12
CA LEU A 112 -0.04 -1.95 -12.05
C LEU A 112 0.34 -1.66 -13.50
N ARG A 113 0.74 -0.42 -13.81
CA ARG A 113 1.20 -0.05 -15.15
C ARG A 113 2.41 -0.88 -15.57
N GLU A 114 3.42 -0.98 -14.71
CA GLU A 114 4.60 -1.80 -14.94
C GLU A 114 4.24 -3.29 -15.14
N HIS A 115 3.24 -3.79 -14.42
CA HIS A 115 2.80 -5.18 -14.54
C HIS A 115 2.15 -5.47 -15.90
N TYR A 116 1.24 -4.61 -16.35
CA TYR A 116 0.45 -4.86 -17.56
C TYR A 116 1.13 -4.40 -18.85
N TYR A 117 1.88 -3.30 -18.82
CA TYR A 117 2.50 -2.73 -20.02
C TYR A 117 3.97 -3.14 -20.18
N GLU A 118 4.68 -3.36 -19.08
CA GLU A 118 6.12 -3.66 -19.11
C GLU A 118 6.42 -5.14 -18.77
N ASN A 119 5.38 -5.96 -18.56
CA ASN A 119 5.49 -7.36 -18.12
C ASN A 119 6.37 -7.54 -16.86
N LYS A 120 6.40 -6.53 -15.98
CA LYS A 120 7.15 -6.58 -14.72
C LYS A 120 6.33 -7.23 -13.60
N HIS A 121 7.01 -7.54 -12.51
CA HIS A 121 6.40 -8.08 -11.28
C HIS A 121 5.61 -9.36 -11.47
N GLN A 122 5.87 -10.14 -12.52
CA GLN A 122 5.21 -11.42 -12.78
C GLN A 122 5.59 -12.49 -11.74
N GLY A 123 4.73 -13.50 -11.61
CA GLY A 123 4.98 -14.69 -10.79
C GLY A 123 4.55 -14.60 -9.32
N SER A 124 5.10 -15.52 -8.52
CA SER A 124 4.76 -15.66 -7.10
C SER A 124 5.48 -14.65 -6.22
N GLY A 125 4.77 -14.09 -5.24
CA GLY A 125 5.35 -13.19 -4.24
C GLY A 125 5.90 -13.88 -3.00
N VAL A 126 5.95 -15.22 -2.97
CA VAL A 126 6.48 -16.00 -1.83
C VAL A 126 7.88 -15.57 -1.44
N GLY A 127 8.76 -15.27 -2.40
CA GLY A 127 10.11 -14.78 -2.11
C GLY A 127 10.11 -13.48 -1.31
N ILE A 128 9.18 -12.56 -1.59
CA ILE A 128 9.04 -11.31 -0.85
C ILE A 128 8.58 -11.58 0.58
N LEU A 129 7.59 -12.47 0.76
CA LEU A 129 7.10 -12.86 2.09
C LEU A 129 8.20 -13.54 2.91
N LEU A 130 9.00 -14.41 2.30
CA LEU A 130 10.13 -15.05 2.97
C LEU A 130 11.19 -14.03 3.38
N THR A 131 11.57 -13.09 2.50
CA THR A 131 12.51 -12.01 2.86
C THR A 131 12.00 -11.19 4.04
N ILE A 132 10.72 -10.81 4.05
CA ILE A 132 10.11 -10.08 5.16
C ILE A 132 10.13 -10.92 6.44
N GLY A 133 9.77 -12.20 6.35
CA GLY A 133 9.80 -13.13 7.49
C GLY A 133 11.19 -13.26 8.09
N ILE A 134 12.22 -13.38 7.26
CA ILE A 134 13.63 -13.45 7.71
C ILE A 134 14.05 -12.16 8.40
N ILE A 135 13.71 -11.00 7.83
CA ILE A 135 14.01 -9.69 8.43
C ILE A 135 13.33 -9.54 9.78
N LEU A 136 12.03 -9.87 9.87
CA LEU A 136 11.27 -9.82 11.12
C LEU A 136 11.85 -10.78 12.17
N PHE A 137 12.20 -11.99 11.77
CA PHE A 137 12.81 -12.96 12.66
C PHE A 137 14.16 -12.48 13.20
N ALA A 138 15.03 -11.96 12.32
CA ALA A 138 16.30 -11.38 12.74
C ALA A 138 16.10 -10.19 13.70
N PHE A 139 15.14 -9.32 13.43
CA PHE A 139 14.79 -8.20 14.31
C PHE A 139 14.36 -8.68 15.70
N VAL A 140 13.50 -9.70 15.78
CA VAL A 140 13.06 -10.30 17.06
C VAL A 140 14.25 -10.88 17.82
N LEU A 141 15.15 -11.60 17.16
CA LEU A 141 16.34 -12.16 17.81
C LEU A 141 17.25 -11.08 18.37
N VAL A 142 17.50 -10.01 17.59
CA VAL A 142 18.28 -8.85 18.06
C VAL A 142 17.61 -8.19 19.25
N PHE A 143 16.29 -8.00 19.20
CA PHE A 143 15.53 -7.41 20.30
C PHE A 143 15.63 -8.25 21.59
N LEU A 144 15.48 -9.57 21.49
CA LEU A 144 15.61 -10.49 22.62
C LEU A 144 17.04 -10.49 23.18
N PHE A 145 18.05 -10.47 22.31
CA PHE A 145 19.45 -10.37 22.72
C PHE A 145 19.72 -9.07 23.47
N LEU A 146 19.22 -7.93 22.97
CA LEU A 146 19.34 -6.63 23.65
C LEU A 146 18.64 -6.63 25.01
N MET A 147 17.45 -7.21 25.10
CA MET A 147 16.73 -7.38 26.37
C MET A 147 17.54 -8.20 27.38
N TYR A 148 18.09 -9.33 26.94
CA TYR A 148 18.95 -10.17 27.78
C TYR A 148 20.22 -9.43 28.24
N ALA A 149 20.92 -8.77 27.32
CA ALA A 149 22.11 -8.00 27.63
C ALA A 149 21.80 -6.87 28.63
N LEU A 150 20.67 -6.18 28.45
CA LEU A 150 20.19 -5.16 29.38
C LEU A 150 19.93 -5.73 30.77
N THR A 151 19.28 -6.90 30.87
CA THR A 151 19.03 -7.54 32.17
C THR A 151 20.31 -7.88 32.92
N LEU A 152 21.33 -8.40 32.22
CA LEU A 152 22.63 -8.69 32.84
C LEU A 152 23.35 -7.41 33.28
N TRP A 153 23.31 -6.38 32.45
CA TRP A 153 23.89 -5.07 32.78
C TRP A 153 23.26 -4.46 34.03
N LEU A 154 21.93 -4.56 34.18
CA LEU A 154 21.22 -4.08 35.36
C LEU A 154 21.55 -4.90 36.61
N ILE A 155 21.62 -6.23 36.50
CA ILE A 155 21.98 -7.09 37.64
C ILE A 155 23.38 -6.76 38.14
N GLY A 156 24.36 -6.59 37.25
CA GLY A 156 25.73 -6.21 37.63
C GLY A 156 25.89 -4.78 38.13
N LEU A 157 24.86 -3.95 38.02
CA LEU A 157 24.82 -2.61 38.63
C LEU A 157 24.26 -2.64 40.07
N ILE A 158 23.44 -3.65 40.38
CA ILE A 158 22.76 -3.80 41.68
C ILE A 158 23.57 -4.66 42.65
N PHE A 159 24.25 -5.70 42.16
CA PHE A 159 25.06 -6.64 42.94
C PHE A 159 26.55 -6.48 42.64
#